data_AF-A0A2T6LPU1-F1
#
_entry.id   AF-A0A2T6LPU1-F1
#
_cell.length_a   1.000
_cell.length_b   1.000
_cell.length_c   1.000
_cell.angle_alpha   90.00
_cell.angle_beta   90.00
_cell.angle_gamma   90.00
#
_symmetry.space_group_name_H-M   'P 1'
#
loop_
_entity.id
_entity.type
_entity.pdbx_description
1 polymer ?
#
loop_
_entity_poly.entity_id
_entity_poly.type
_entity_poly.pdbx_seq_one_letter_code
_entity_poly.pdbx_strand_id
1 'polypeptide(L)'
;MGERILSFERPPHATNHCRHYSYERGKSWLDGGPRCAVGVDLSAPGTSGQCMPEPRGTCAQRQEWTDEERAAWSSAVEAGMARMVAAIAALPAPIPLRTSGSVECPNCLGTLSYSRWHRGAEICCATPGCTSARFNIAAGADWPARKGAGRTKETGKGQENV
;
A
#
# COMPACT_ATOMS: atom_id res chain seq x y z
N MET A 1 -10.69 -14.63 -24.06
CA MET A 1 -10.02 -15.27 -22.90
C MET A 1 -8.82 -14.40 -22.58
N GLY A 2 -8.74 -13.84 -21.36
CA GLY A 2 -7.63 -12.94 -20.99
C GLY A 2 -6.34 -13.72 -20.72
N GLU A 3 -5.20 -13.11 -21.02
CA GLU A 3 -3.88 -13.69 -20.72
C GLU A 3 -3.54 -13.55 -19.23
N ARG A 4 -2.92 -14.58 -18.65
CA ARG A 4 -2.51 -14.58 -17.24
C ARG A 4 -1.21 -13.80 -17.08
N ILE A 5 -1.19 -12.82 -16.18
CA ILE A 5 0.02 -12.05 -15.88
C ILE A 5 0.82 -12.76 -14.77
N LEU A 6 2.11 -13.00 -15.04
CA LEU A 6 2.99 -13.78 -14.16
C LEU A 6 3.72 -12.91 -13.11
N SER A 7 3.92 -11.62 -13.37
CA SER A 7 4.51 -10.67 -12.42
C SER A 7 4.14 -9.23 -12.74
N PHE A 8 4.24 -8.36 -11.73
CA PHE A 8 4.21 -6.91 -11.89
C PHE A 8 5.50 -6.35 -11.29
N GLU A 9 6.59 -6.48 -12.05
CA GLU A 9 7.87 -5.95 -11.62
C GLU A 9 7.77 -4.44 -11.39
N ARG A 10 8.30 -4.00 -10.25
CA ARG A 10 8.31 -2.59 -9.90
C ARG A 10 9.64 -1.99 -10.35
N PRO A 11 9.64 -0.77 -10.92
CA PRO A 11 10.88 -0.05 -11.15
C PRO A 11 11.58 0.22 -9.81
N PRO A 12 12.88 0.58 -9.83
CA PRO A 12 13.60 0.97 -8.63
C PRO A 12 12.84 2.03 -7.83
N HIS A 13 12.88 1.90 -6.50
CA HIS A 13 12.19 2.83 -5.61
C HIS A 13 12.91 4.19 -5.60
N ALA A 14 12.46 5.07 -6.48
CA ALA A 14 12.99 6.42 -6.63
C ALA A 14 12.41 7.36 -5.54
N THR A 15 12.97 7.30 -4.33
CA THR A 15 12.60 8.21 -3.24
C THR A 15 13.12 9.62 -3.45
N ASN A 16 12.75 10.55 -2.58
CA ASN A 16 13.29 11.92 -2.62
C ASN A 16 14.75 12.02 -2.15
N HIS A 17 15.35 10.91 -1.69
CA HIS A 17 16.76 10.87 -1.32
C HIS A 17 17.65 10.48 -2.50
N CYS A 18 18.97 10.56 -2.33
CA CYS A 18 19.90 9.98 -3.31
C CYS A 18 19.72 8.46 -3.45
N ARG A 19 20.19 7.89 -4.56
CA ARG A 19 20.03 6.46 -4.91
C ARG A 19 20.63 5.49 -3.89
N HIS A 20 21.58 5.93 -3.08
CA HIS A 20 22.28 5.09 -2.12
C HIS A 20 21.67 5.14 -0.72
N TYR A 21 20.73 6.07 -0.48
CA TYR A 21 20.10 6.22 0.81
C TYR A 21 19.16 5.05 1.09
N SER A 22 19.40 4.38 2.21
CA SER A 22 18.55 3.31 2.72
C SER A 22 18.22 3.57 4.18
N TYR A 23 16.98 3.29 4.57
CA TYR A 23 16.49 3.41 5.93
C TYR A 23 15.50 2.28 6.22
N GLU A 24 15.70 1.55 7.31
CA GLU A 24 14.79 0.50 7.74
C GLU A 24 13.79 1.04 8.76
N ARG A 25 12.54 1.24 8.30
CA ARG A 25 11.47 1.71 9.18
C ARG A 25 11.17 0.68 10.28
N GLY A 26 11.10 1.13 11.52
CA GLY A 26 10.75 0.30 12.68
C GLY A 26 11.94 -0.32 13.42
N LYS A 27 13.17 -0.07 12.96
CA LYS A 27 14.37 -0.36 13.74
C LYS A 27 14.84 0.87 14.50
N SER A 28 15.54 0.63 15.62
CA SER A 28 16.19 1.69 16.38
C SER A 28 17.26 2.38 15.50
N TRP A 29 17.65 3.61 15.84
CA TRP A 29 18.75 4.28 15.15
C TRP A 29 20.04 3.45 15.16
N LEU A 30 20.24 2.63 16.21
CA LEU A 30 21.41 1.77 16.38
C LEU A 30 21.38 0.53 15.48
N ASP A 31 20.19 0.03 15.10
CA ASP A 31 20.03 -1.27 14.41
C ASP A 31 19.54 -1.14 12.96
N GLY A 32 19.09 0.04 12.54
CA GLY A 32 18.52 0.27 11.21
C GLY A 32 18.36 1.73 10.82
N GLY A 33 19.20 2.60 11.39
CA GLY A 33 19.30 4.01 11.00
C GLY A 33 19.68 4.21 9.51
N PRO A 34 19.83 5.47 9.07
CA PRO A 34 20.24 5.79 7.71
C PRO A 34 21.55 5.10 7.33
N ARG A 35 21.57 4.49 6.15
CA ARG A 35 22.74 3.81 5.59
C ARG A 35 22.97 4.26 4.16
N CYS A 36 24.24 4.27 3.76
CA CYS A 36 24.65 4.48 2.39
C CYS A 36 25.05 3.14 1.77
N ALA A 37 24.40 2.76 0.67
CA ALA A 37 24.69 1.51 -0.05
C ALA A 37 26.13 1.42 -0.57
N VAL A 38 26.81 2.57 -0.74
CA VAL A 38 28.21 2.64 -1.19
C VAL A 38 29.20 2.95 -0.05
N GLY A 39 28.77 2.84 1.21
CA GLY A 39 29.67 2.87 2.37
C GLY A 39 30.05 4.25 2.91
N VAL A 40 29.35 5.32 2.51
CA VAL A 40 29.50 6.63 3.17
C VAL A 40 29.03 6.52 4.63
N ASP A 41 29.88 6.93 5.57
CA ASP A 41 29.54 6.94 7.00
C ASP A 41 28.45 7.99 7.29
N LEU A 42 27.30 7.50 7.78
CA LEU A 42 26.15 8.30 8.18
C LEU A 42 25.87 8.22 9.69
N SER A 43 26.83 7.72 10.49
CA SER A 43 26.64 7.46 11.92
C SER A 43 26.56 8.73 12.76
N ALA A 44 27.28 9.79 12.36
CA ALA A 44 27.30 11.05 13.10
C ALA A 44 26.01 11.87 12.88
N PRO A 45 25.54 12.62 13.89
CA PRO A 45 24.35 13.46 13.76
C PRO A 45 24.42 14.42 12.56
N GLY A 46 23.37 14.44 11.74
CA GLY A 46 23.25 15.36 10.59
C GLY A 46 23.94 14.94 9.30
N THR A 47 24.75 13.88 9.29
CA THR A 47 25.47 13.38 8.09
C THR A 47 24.52 12.91 6.98
N SER A 48 23.37 12.34 7.33
CA SER A 48 22.30 11.97 6.39
C SER A 48 21.69 13.17 5.65
N GLY A 49 21.93 14.41 6.12
CA GLY A 49 21.52 15.65 5.47
C GLY A 49 22.08 15.82 4.05
N GLN A 50 23.17 15.14 3.72
CA GLN A 50 23.75 15.13 2.37
C GLN A 50 22.99 14.23 1.39
N CYS A 51 22.15 13.32 1.90
CA CYS A 51 21.33 12.41 1.10
C CYS A 51 19.89 12.93 0.91
N MET A 52 19.55 14.05 1.55
CA MET A 52 18.21 14.66 1.50
C MET A 52 17.95 15.32 0.13
N PRO A 53 16.66 15.52 -0.24
CA PRO A 53 16.30 16.14 -1.52
C PRO A 53 16.94 17.52 -1.68
N GLU A 54 16.92 18.32 -0.61
CA GLU A 54 17.68 19.55 -0.45
C GLU A 54 18.93 19.26 0.41
N PRO A 55 20.10 18.97 -0.20
CA PRO A 55 21.31 18.68 0.55
C PRO A 55 21.71 19.82 1.46
N ARG A 56 22.05 19.49 2.71
CA ARG A 56 22.73 20.42 3.64
C ARG A 56 24.25 20.34 3.59
N GLY A 57 24.80 19.61 2.61
CA GLY A 57 26.23 19.44 2.41
C GLY A 57 26.54 18.62 1.15
N THR A 58 27.80 18.59 0.75
CA THR A 58 28.25 17.91 -0.47
C THR A 58 28.71 16.49 -0.17
N CYS A 59 28.17 15.51 -0.91
CA CYS A 59 28.65 14.13 -0.92
C CYS A 59 29.21 13.79 -2.30
N ALA A 60 30.48 13.37 -2.39
CA ALA A 60 31.13 13.02 -3.65
C ALA A 60 30.52 11.78 -4.33
N GLN A 61 29.85 10.93 -3.56
CA GLN A 61 29.15 9.73 -4.05
C GLN A 61 27.67 10.01 -4.33
N ARG A 62 27.18 11.25 -4.23
CA ARG A 62 25.75 11.54 -4.42
C ARG A 62 25.33 11.22 -5.84
N GLN A 63 24.37 10.31 -5.97
CA GLN A 63 23.74 9.98 -7.24
C GLN A 63 22.24 10.23 -7.12
N GLU A 64 21.71 11.13 -7.95
CA GLU A 64 20.28 11.44 -8.00
C GLU A 64 19.50 10.41 -8.79
N TRP A 65 18.22 10.23 -8.43
CA TRP A 65 17.25 9.63 -9.32
C TRP A 65 16.93 10.60 -10.46
N THR A 66 16.93 10.08 -11.68
CA THR A 66 16.48 10.80 -12.87
C THR A 66 14.98 11.07 -12.80
N ASP A 67 14.51 12.08 -13.55
CA ASP A 67 13.09 12.39 -13.63
C ASP A 67 12.30 11.22 -14.25
N GLU A 68 12.91 10.50 -15.19
CA GLU A 68 12.34 9.29 -15.80
C GLU A 68 12.15 8.17 -14.77
N GLU A 69 13.15 7.93 -13.90
CA GLU A 69 13.05 6.93 -12.83
C GLU A 69 11.95 7.29 -11.82
N ARG A 70 11.84 8.58 -11.45
CA ARG A 70 10.78 9.07 -10.56
C ARG A 70 9.41 8.93 -11.20
N ALA A 71 9.27 9.29 -12.48
CA ALA A 71 8.02 9.17 -13.24
C ALA A 71 7.59 7.70 -13.39
N ALA A 72 8.54 6.79 -13.67
CA ALA A 72 8.28 5.36 -13.75
C ALA A 72 7.80 4.79 -12.40
N TRP A 73 8.44 5.19 -11.30
CA TRP A 73 8.00 4.78 -9.96
C TRP A 73 6.60 5.31 -9.63
N SER A 74 6.33 6.59 -9.86
CA SER A 74 5.00 7.18 -9.65
C SER A 74 3.92 6.45 -10.45
N SER A 75 4.18 6.19 -11.74
CA SER A 75 3.27 5.43 -12.60
C SER A 75 3.02 4.00 -12.08
N ALA A 76 4.05 3.34 -11.57
CA ALA A 76 3.92 2.01 -10.98
C ALA A 76 3.10 2.01 -9.68
N VAL A 77 3.22 3.05 -8.85
CA VAL A 77 2.40 3.25 -7.65
C VAL A 77 0.94 3.48 -8.01
N GLU A 78 0.66 4.35 -8.97
CA GLU A 78 -0.71 4.61 -9.45
C GLU A 78 -1.35 3.35 -10.04
N ALA A 79 -0.63 2.64 -10.90
CA ALA A 79 -1.08 1.35 -11.43
C ALA A 79 -1.33 0.33 -10.30
N GLY A 80 -0.48 0.31 -9.28
CA GLY A 80 -0.66 -0.53 -8.08
C GLY A 80 -1.93 -0.17 -7.30
N MET A 81 -2.21 1.12 -7.11
CA MET A 81 -3.44 1.59 -6.49
C MET A 81 -4.68 1.18 -7.31
N ALA A 82 -4.64 1.35 -8.63
CA ALA A 82 -5.73 0.92 -9.51
C ALA A 82 -5.99 -0.59 -9.40
N ARG A 83 -4.93 -1.41 -9.40
CA ARG A 83 -5.05 -2.86 -9.17
C ARG A 83 -5.65 -3.20 -7.81
N MET A 84 -5.27 -2.47 -6.76
CA MET A 84 -5.82 -2.65 -5.42
C MET A 84 -7.32 -2.34 -5.38
N VAL A 85 -7.76 -1.23 -6.01
CA VAL A 85 -9.18 -0.87 -6.11
C VAL A 85 -9.97 -1.94 -6.88
N ALA A 86 -9.46 -2.39 -8.02
CA ALA A 86 -10.08 -3.47 -8.79
C ALA A 86 -10.18 -4.78 -7.97
N ALA A 87 -9.14 -5.13 -7.23
CA ALA A 87 -9.12 -6.30 -6.37
C ALA A 87 -10.17 -6.21 -5.25
N ILE A 88 -10.31 -5.05 -4.57
CA ILE A 88 -11.36 -4.83 -3.56
C ILE A 88 -12.75 -4.96 -4.18
N ALA A 89 -12.96 -4.42 -5.39
CA ALA A 89 -14.26 -4.46 -6.07
C ALA A 89 -14.72 -5.88 -6.42
N ALA A 90 -13.77 -6.77 -6.72
CA ALA A 90 -14.00 -8.19 -7.05
C ALA A 90 -14.32 -9.06 -5.83
N LEU A 91 -14.06 -8.59 -4.61
CA LEU A 91 -14.37 -9.37 -3.41
C LEU A 91 -15.88 -9.51 -3.19
N PRO A 92 -16.32 -10.56 -2.49
CA PRO A 92 -17.64 -10.58 -1.87
C PRO A 92 -17.81 -9.34 -0.97
N ALA A 93 -19.02 -8.79 -0.88
CA ALA A 93 -19.25 -7.65 0.00
C ALA A 93 -20.69 -7.62 0.55
N PRO A 94 -20.89 -7.38 1.86
CA PRO A 94 -19.83 -7.29 2.88
C PRO A 94 -19.21 -8.65 3.19
N ILE A 95 -17.94 -8.67 3.60
CA ILE A 95 -17.28 -9.89 4.10
C ILE A 95 -17.62 -10.04 5.59
N PRO A 96 -18.20 -11.18 6.02
CA PRO A 96 -18.49 -11.42 7.44
C PRO A 96 -17.22 -11.45 8.31
N LEU A 97 -17.35 -11.07 9.58
CA LEU A 97 -16.23 -11.14 10.53
C LEU A 97 -15.72 -12.57 10.71
N ARG A 98 -14.40 -12.71 10.95
CA ARG A 98 -13.69 -13.98 11.17
C ARG A 98 -13.79 -14.94 9.99
N THR A 99 -13.83 -14.38 8.78
CA THR A 99 -13.81 -15.17 7.55
C THR A 99 -12.56 -14.88 6.74
N SER A 100 -12.13 -15.90 6.02
CA SER A 100 -11.09 -15.83 5.00
C SER A 100 -11.57 -16.61 3.78
N GLY A 101 -11.05 -16.27 2.61
CA GLY A 101 -11.38 -16.96 1.38
C GLY A 101 -10.50 -16.50 0.23
N SER A 102 -10.85 -16.93 -0.97
CA SER A 102 -10.18 -16.50 -2.19
C SER A 102 -11.16 -16.31 -3.34
N VAL A 103 -10.81 -15.44 -4.25
CA VAL A 103 -11.47 -15.23 -5.55
C VAL A 103 -10.42 -15.18 -6.65
N GLU A 104 -10.86 -15.27 -7.90
CA GLU A 104 -9.98 -14.99 -9.03
C GLU A 104 -9.58 -13.50 -9.03
N CYS A 105 -8.30 -13.22 -9.22
CA CYS A 105 -7.78 -11.87 -9.24
C CYS A 105 -8.15 -11.19 -10.57
N PRO A 106 -8.86 -10.05 -10.56
CA PRO A 106 -9.28 -9.38 -11.78
C PRO A 106 -8.12 -8.78 -12.58
N ASN A 107 -6.95 -8.65 -11.97
CA ASN A 107 -5.79 -8.00 -12.59
C ASN A 107 -4.88 -8.97 -13.33
N CYS A 108 -4.80 -10.22 -12.89
CA CYS A 108 -3.80 -11.17 -13.39
C CYS A 108 -4.33 -12.58 -13.59
N LEU A 109 -5.60 -12.84 -13.26
CA LEU A 109 -6.24 -14.17 -13.28
C LEU A 109 -5.57 -15.19 -12.34
N GLY A 110 -4.73 -14.72 -11.41
CA GLY A 110 -4.19 -15.51 -10.31
C GLY A 110 -5.15 -15.60 -9.13
N THR A 111 -4.70 -16.16 -8.01
CA THR A 111 -5.52 -16.26 -6.79
C THR A 111 -5.40 -14.98 -5.96
N LEU A 112 -6.54 -14.36 -5.63
CA LEU A 112 -6.64 -13.25 -4.67
C LEU A 112 -7.25 -13.77 -3.37
N SER A 113 -6.44 -13.86 -2.32
CA SER A 113 -6.89 -14.23 -0.98
C SER A 113 -7.36 -13.00 -0.21
N TYR A 114 -8.36 -13.17 0.65
CA TYR A 114 -8.85 -12.14 1.56
C TYR A 114 -9.10 -12.69 2.97
N SER A 115 -9.02 -11.81 3.97
CA SER A 115 -9.35 -12.10 5.38
C SER A 115 -10.02 -10.91 6.04
N ARG A 116 -10.95 -11.16 6.98
CA ARG A 116 -11.68 -10.13 7.75
C ARG A 116 -11.68 -10.47 9.24
N TRP A 117 -11.24 -9.54 10.09
CA TRP A 117 -11.25 -9.65 11.55
C TRP A 117 -11.75 -8.36 12.20
N HIS A 118 -12.12 -8.34 13.47
CA HIS A 118 -12.82 -7.23 14.15
C HIS A 118 -12.49 -5.80 13.67
N ARG A 119 -11.21 -5.40 13.66
CA ARG A 119 -10.76 -4.04 13.27
C ARG A 119 -9.91 -3.98 12.01
N GLY A 120 -9.95 -5.03 11.18
CA GLY A 120 -9.18 -5.00 9.96
C GLY A 120 -9.59 -6.01 8.91
N ALA A 121 -8.96 -5.85 7.76
CA ALA A 121 -9.06 -6.76 6.65
C ALA A 121 -7.72 -6.80 5.90
N GLU A 122 -7.51 -7.88 5.16
CA GLU A 122 -6.32 -8.05 4.31
C GLU A 122 -6.75 -8.62 2.97
N ILE A 123 -6.05 -8.19 1.92
CA ILE A 123 -6.03 -8.87 0.62
C ILE A 123 -4.60 -9.18 0.24
N CYS A 124 -4.39 -10.31 -0.42
CA CYS A 124 -3.09 -10.69 -0.94
C CYS A 124 -3.26 -11.54 -2.21
N CYS A 125 -2.71 -11.07 -3.32
CA CYS A 125 -2.64 -11.86 -4.53
C CYS A 125 -1.36 -12.70 -4.56
N ALA A 126 -1.48 -13.95 -5.00
CA ALA A 126 -0.34 -14.86 -5.14
C ALA A 126 0.65 -14.44 -6.24
N THR A 127 0.21 -13.65 -7.24
CA THR A 127 1.09 -13.15 -8.30
C THR A 127 2.06 -12.09 -7.74
N PRO A 128 3.38 -12.27 -7.87
CA PRO A 128 4.38 -11.32 -7.36
C PRO A 128 4.15 -9.89 -7.89
N GLY A 129 4.12 -8.93 -6.97
CA GLY A 129 3.94 -7.51 -7.29
C GLY A 129 2.52 -7.07 -7.67
N CYS A 130 1.55 -7.99 -7.75
CA CYS A 130 0.19 -7.67 -8.18
C CYS A 130 -0.53 -6.75 -7.20
N THR A 131 -0.97 -7.27 -6.05
CA THR A 131 -1.61 -6.47 -5.00
C THR A 131 -1.53 -7.18 -3.65
N SER A 132 -1.24 -6.42 -2.60
CA SER A 132 -1.36 -6.83 -1.21
C SER A 132 -1.60 -5.60 -0.35
N ALA A 133 -2.58 -5.65 0.53
CA ALA A 133 -2.95 -4.51 1.36
C ALA A 133 -3.62 -4.97 2.65
N ARG A 134 -3.36 -4.22 3.73
CA ARG A 134 -4.05 -4.34 5.01
C ARG A 134 -4.82 -3.07 5.30
N PHE A 135 -6.04 -3.23 5.79
CA PHE A 135 -6.98 -2.15 6.04
C PHE A 135 -7.34 -2.10 7.52
N ASN A 136 -7.35 -0.90 8.08
CA ASN A 136 -7.94 -0.65 9.39
C ASN A 136 -9.41 -0.31 9.20
N ILE A 137 -10.30 -1.10 9.81
CA ILE A 137 -11.75 -0.96 9.65
C ILE A 137 -12.35 -0.49 10.97
N ALA A 138 -13.20 0.54 10.89
CA ALA A 138 -13.93 1.05 12.03
C ALA A 138 -14.79 -0.05 12.68
N ALA A 139 -14.97 0.03 14.00
CA ALA A 139 -15.79 -0.93 14.72
C ALA A 139 -17.23 -0.93 14.19
N GLY A 140 -17.77 -2.11 13.89
CA GLY A 140 -19.12 -2.26 13.34
C GLY A 140 -19.31 -1.81 11.88
N ALA A 141 -18.24 -1.44 11.18
CA ALA A 141 -18.32 -1.09 9.77
C ALA A 141 -18.26 -2.32 8.85
N ASP A 142 -19.09 -2.30 7.82
CA ASP A 142 -19.06 -3.25 6.71
C ASP A 142 -17.81 -3.03 5.84
N TRP A 143 -17.24 -4.13 5.35
CA TRP A 143 -16.11 -4.08 4.45
C TRP A 143 -16.05 -5.29 3.51
N PRO A 144 -15.79 -5.10 2.19
CA PRO A 144 -15.84 -3.82 1.50
C PRO A 144 -17.23 -3.18 1.60
N ALA A 145 -17.30 -1.86 1.69
CA ALA A 145 -18.59 -1.16 1.67
C ALA A 145 -19.02 -0.97 0.21
N ARG A 146 -20.21 -1.47 -0.18
CA ARG A 146 -20.83 -1.12 -1.46
C ARG A 146 -21.78 0.07 -1.23
N LYS A 147 -21.71 1.10 -2.08
CA LYS A 147 -22.72 2.18 -2.07
C LYS A 147 -24.06 1.57 -2.46
N GLY A 148 -24.94 1.33 -1.47
CA GLY A 148 -26.27 0.77 -1.71
C GLY A 148 -26.76 -0.21 -0.65
N ALA A 149 -26.70 0.17 0.62
CA ALA A 149 -27.61 -0.33 1.65
C ALA A 149 -27.79 0.81 2.65
N GLY A 150 -28.49 1.85 2.19
CA GLY A 150 -28.98 2.87 3.10
C GLY A 150 -29.79 2.17 4.18
N ARG A 151 -29.37 2.32 5.44
CA ARG A 151 -30.23 2.06 6.59
C ARG A 151 -31.44 3.00 6.41
N THR A 152 -32.55 2.51 5.87
CA THR A 152 -33.84 3.13 6.11
C THR A 152 -34.03 3.11 7.62
N LYS A 153 -33.83 4.26 8.26
CA LYS A 153 -34.35 4.47 9.60
C LYS A 153 -35.86 4.45 9.45
N GLU A 154 -36.50 3.33 9.76
CA GLU A 154 -37.91 3.32 10.13
C GLU A 154 -38.02 4.11 11.44
N THR A 155 -38.18 5.42 11.35
CA THR A 155 -38.73 6.21 12.44
C THR A 155 -40.20 5.83 12.56
N GLY A 156 -40.51 4.91 13.47
CA GLY A 156 -41.86 4.68 13.95
C GLY A 156 -42.42 6.00 14.49
N LYS A 157 -43.35 6.59 13.76
CA LYS A 157 -44.24 7.64 14.27
C LYS A 157 -45.32 6.95 15.10
N GLY A 158 -45.12 6.90 16.41
CA GLY A 158 -46.22 6.81 17.36
C GLY A 158 -46.47 8.20 17.93
N GLN A 159 -47.61 8.80 17.59
CA GLN A 159 -48.40 9.64 18.50
C GLN A 159 -49.73 9.98 17.82
N GLU A 160 -50.74 9.18 18.19
CA GLU A 160 -52.16 9.55 18.15
C GLU A 160 -52.40 10.68 19.15
N ASN A 161 -53.02 11.76 18.69
CA ASN A 161 -53.67 12.74 19.55
C ASN A 161 -55.19 12.49 19.49
N VAL A 162 -55.79 12.21 20.64
CA VAL A 162 -57.20 12.51 20.95
C VAL A 162 -57.19 13.30 22.25
#